data_AF-A0A9Q0ZU33-F1
#
_entry.id   AF-A0A9Q0ZU33-F1
#
_cell.length_a   1.000
_cell.length_b   1.000
_cell.length_c   1.000
_cell.angle_alpha   90.00
_cell.angle_beta   90.00
_cell.angle_gamma   90.00
#
_symmetry.space_group_name_H-M   'P 1'
#
loop_
_entity.id
_entity.type
_entity.pdbx_description
1 polymer ?
#
loop_
_entity_poly.entity_id
_entity_poly.type
_entity_poly.pdbx_seq_one_letter_code
_entity_poly.pdbx_strand_id
1 'polypeptide(L)'
;MEMEGVCNGGMLYHEVQEAKLCAVHCVNTVLQGPFFSEFDLAALASELDSKERQMMQEGNVSSSSAGDYLSAESHNVSLGGDFSIQVR
;
A
#
# COMPACT_ATOMS: atom_id res chain seq x y z
N MET A 1 -26.00 -1.11 26.43
CA MET A 1 -24.71 -1.69 26.81
C MET A 1 -23.66 -0.85 26.12
N GLU A 2 -23.18 0.14 26.84
CA GLU A 2 -22.09 1.00 26.40
C GLU A 2 -20.83 0.14 26.45
N MET A 3 -20.16 -0.02 25.30
CA MET A 3 -18.79 -0.51 25.30
C MET A 3 -17.98 0.61 25.95
N GLU A 4 -17.71 0.48 27.24
CA GLU A 4 -16.66 1.21 27.93
C GLU A 4 -15.38 1.01 27.09
N GLY A 5 -15.10 1.98 26.22
CA GLY A 5 -13.98 1.92 25.31
C GLY A 5 -12.74 1.72 26.14
N VAL A 6 -11.96 0.69 25.82
CA VAL A 6 -10.68 0.39 26.47
C VAL A 6 -9.83 1.65 26.39
N CYS A 7 -9.85 2.46 27.45
CA CYS A 7 -9.04 3.65 27.53
C CYS A 7 -7.63 3.16 27.82
N ASN A 8 -6.78 3.17 26.80
CA ASN A 8 -5.38 2.75 26.85
C ASN A 8 -4.52 3.69 27.72
N GLY A 9 -5.04 4.22 28.83
CA GLY A 9 -4.37 5.20 29.69
C GLY A 9 -3.93 6.50 28.97
N GLY A 10 -4.43 6.76 27.76
CA GLY A 10 -3.92 7.84 26.90
C GLY A 10 -2.60 7.52 26.18
N MET A 11 -2.15 6.26 26.18
CA MET A 11 -0.99 5.82 25.41
C MET A 11 -1.34 5.77 23.93
N LEU A 12 -0.59 6.54 23.13
CA LEU A 12 -0.66 6.52 21.67
C LEU A 12 0.24 5.42 21.14
N TYR A 13 -0.30 4.62 20.23
CA TYR A 13 0.50 3.70 19.44
C TYR A 13 1.34 4.51 18.45
N HIS A 14 2.65 4.30 18.49
CA HIS A 14 3.61 4.86 17.56
C HIS A 14 4.61 3.77 17.20
N GLU A 15 4.76 3.50 15.91
CA GLU A 15 5.86 2.70 15.40
C GLU A 15 6.91 3.61 14.79
N VAL A 16 8.15 3.45 15.23
CA VAL A 16 9.29 4.19 14.71
C VAL A 16 9.53 3.74 13.28
N GLN A 17 9.64 4.70 12.36
CA GLN A 17 9.94 4.36 10.98
C GLN A 17 11.35 3.77 10.86
N GLU A 18 11.43 2.53 10.39
CA GLU A 18 12.68 1.89 10.02
C GLU A 18 12.79 1.77 8.50
N ALA A 19 14.01 1.94 7.98
CA ALA A 19 14.28 1.96 6.54
C ALA A 19 13.36 2.94 5.78
N LYS A 20 12.98 2.59 4.55
CA LYS A 20 12.11 3.39 3.68
C LYS A 20 10.64 2.95 3.71
N LEU A 21 10.21 2.25 4.77
CA LEU A 21 8.86 1.68 4.87
C LEU A 21 7.82 2.67 5.44
N CYS A 22 7.88 3.93 5.02
CA CYS A 22 7.05 5.00 5.60
C CYS A 22 5.53 4.73 5.47
N ALA A 23 5.09 4.04 4.41
CA ALA A 23 3.69 3.69 4.20
C ALA A 23 3.17 2.73 5.29
N VAL A 24 3.95 1.69 5.63
CA VAL A 24 3.63 0.74 6.71
C VAL A 24 3.44 1.50 8.03
N HIS A 25 4.45 2.31 8.37
CA HIS A 25 4.47 3.05 9.62
C HIS A 25 3.42 4.14 9.74
N CYS A 26 3.08 4.78 8.63
CA CYS A 26 1.98 5.74 8.57
C CYS A 26 0.64 5.06 8.86
N VAL A 27 0.31 3.98 8.13
CA VAL A 27 -1.00 3.32 8.23
C VAL A 27 -1.19 2.70 9.61
N ASN A 28 -0.18 2.00 10.13
CA ASN A 28 -0.25 1.40 11.46
C ASN A 28 -0.36 2.43 12.58
N THR A 29 0.37 3.55 12.48
CA THR A 29 0.25 4.64 13.44
C THR A 29 -1.15 5.26 13.39
N VAL A 30 -1.73 5.48 12.20
CA VAL A 30 -3.10 6.00 12.07
C VAL A 30 -4.15 5.04 12.65
N LEU A 31 -3.99 3.74 12.39
CA LEU A 31 -4.89 2.70 12.90
C LEU A 31 -4.64 2.36 14.38
N GLN A 32 -3.60 2.96 14.98
CA GLN A 32 -3.19 2.74 16.35
C GLN A 32 -2.89 1.25 16.66
N GLY A 33 -2.20 0.56 15.75
CA GLY A 33 -1.71 -0.80 15.94
C GLY A 33 -0.94 -1.36 14.74
N PRO A 34 -0.27 -2.52 14.89
CA PRO A 34 0.51 -3.17 13.83
C PRO A 34 -0.41 -3.98 12.91
N PHE A 35 -1.18 -3.31 12.06
CA PHE A 35 -2.16 -3.96 11.17
C PHE A 35 -1.55 -4.47 9.86
N PHE A 36 -0.50 -3.81 9.39
CA PHE A 36 0.16 -4.11 8.11
C PHE A 36 1.65 -4.35 8.31
N SER A 37 2.19 -5.29 7.55
CA SER A 37 3.61 -5.49 7.31
C SER A 37 4.02 -5.00 5.92
N GLU A 38 5.33 -4.95 5.66
CA GLU A 38 5.87 -4.70 4.32
C GLU A 38 5.29 -5.66 3.27
N PHE A 39 5.17 -6.95 3.61
CA PHE A 39 4.63 -7.96 2.71
C PHE A 39 3.15 -7.73 2.39
N ASP A 40 2.37 -7.26 3.36
CA ASP A 40 0.94 -6.98 3.16
C ASP A 40 0.76 -5.82 2.18
N LEU A 41 1.52 -4.72 2.35
CA LEU A 41 1.45 -3.59 1.42
C LEU A 41 2.02 -3.94 0.04
N ALA A 42 3.06 -4.78 -0.04
CA ALA A 42 3.59 -5.25 -1.32
C ALA A 42 2.59 -6.13 -2.08
N ALA A 43 1.82 -6.97 -1.38
CA ALA A 43 0.74 -7.75 -1.97
C ALA A 43 -0.38 -6.84 -2.52
N LEU A 44 -0.79 -5.83 -1.74
CA LEU A 44 -1.77 -4.83 -2.19
C LEU A 44 -1.28 -4.06 -3.43
N ALA A 45 0.00 -3.66 -3.47
CA ALA A 45 0.60 -3.02 -4.64
C ALA A 45 0.58 -3.92 -5.88
N SER A 46 0.90 -5.21 -5.72
CA SER A 46 0.87 -6.19 -6.80
C SER A 46 -0.55 -6.42 -7.35
N GLU A 47 -1.56 -6.44 -6.47
CA GLU A 47 -2.96 -6.49 -6.88
C GLU A 47 -3.39 -5.25 -7.67
N LEU A 48 -2.96 -4.06 -7.23
CA LEU A 48 -3.24 -2.80 -7.93
C LEU A 48 -2.61 -2.80 -9.32
N ASP A 49 -1.34 -3.17 -9.43
CA ASP A 49 -0.67 -3.27 -10.73
C ASP A 49 -1.41 -4.22 -11.68
N SER A 50 -1.93 -5.34 -11.15
CA SER A 50 -2.65 -6.34 -11.94
C SER A 50 -3.99 -5.80 -12.44
N LYS A 51 -4.72 -5.07 -11.59
CA LYS A 51 -5.97 -4.39 -11.97
C LYS A 51 -5.70 -3.30 -13.01
N GLU A 52 -4.66 -2.50 -12.83
CA GLU A 52 -4.27 -1.45 -13.79
C GLU A 52 -3.91 -2.04 -15.16
N ARG A 53 -3.13 -3.13 -15.19
CA ARG A 53 -2.81 -3.84 -16.43
C ARG A 53 -4.06 -4.40 -17.12
N GLN A 54 -4.98 -4.99 -16.36
CA GLN A 54 -6.24 -5.50 -16.91
C GLN A 54 -7.06 -4.37 -17.54
N MET A 55 -7.22 -3.25 -16.86
CA MET A 55 -7.96 -2.08 -17.37
C MET A 55 -7.36 -1.55 -18.68
N MET A 56 -6.02 -1.55 -18.81
CA MET A 56 -5.34 -1.12 -20.04
C MET A 56 -5.57 -2.08 -21.20
N GLN A 57 -5.65 -3.40 -20.93
CA GLN A 57 -5.97 -4.41 -21.94
C GLN A 57 -7.42 -4.29 -22.43
N GLU A 58 -8.36 -4.08 -21.50
CA GLU A 58 -9.79 -3.91 -21.82
C GLU A 58 -10.05 -2.58 -22.55
N GLY A 59 -9.28 -1.52 -22.25
CA GLY A 59 -9.45 -0.19 -22.82
C GLY A 59 -8.93 0.01 -24.25
N ASN A 60 -8.36 -1.02 -24.89
CA ASN A 60 -7.76 -0.97 -26.24
C ASN A 60 -6.81 0.24 -26.42
N VAL A 61 -6.05 0.57 -25.38
CA VAL A 61 -5.10 1.69 -25.41
C VAL A 61 -4.03 1.38 -26.45
N SER A 62 -3.81 2.29 -27.40
CA SER A 62 -2.96 2.13 -28.58
C SER A 62 -1.67 1.36 -28.28
N SER A 63 -1.37 0.39 -29.15
CA SER A 63 -0.37 -0.68 -28.99
C SER A 63 1.07 -0.25 -28.68
N SER A 64 1.39 1.04 -28.76
CA SER A 64 2.70 1.60 -28.40
C SER A 64 2.81 2.00 -26.92
N SER A 65 1.78 2.56 -26.29
CA SER A 65 1.82 2.97 -24.87
C SER A 65 1.39 1.86 -23.92
N ALA A 66 0.53 0.94 -24.36
CA ALA A 66 0.15 -0.22 -23.57
C ALA A 66 1.31 -1.21 -23.39
N GLY A 67 2.19 -1.36 -24.38
CA GLY A 67 3.33 -2.29 -24.32
C GLY A 67 4.34 -1.95 -23.23
N ASP A 68 4.67 -0.66 -23.08
CA ASP A 68 5.55 -0.16 -22.02
C ASP A 68 4.92 -0.35 -20.63
N TYR A 69 3.62 -0.07 -20.50
CA TYR A 69 2.90 -0.21 -19.23
C TYR A 69 2.73 -1.68 -18.78
N LEU A 70 2.57 -2.59 -19.73
CA LEU A 70 2.44 -4.03 -19.44
C LEU A 70 3.79 -4.69 -19.14
N SER A 71 4.89 -4.12 -19.64
CA SER A 71 6.25 -4.64 -19.42
C SER A 71 7.00 -3.96 -18.27
N ALA A 72 6.47 -2.86 -17.75
CA ALA A 72 7.08 -2.11 -16.66
C ALA A 72 7.07 -2.91 -15.34
N GLU A 73 8.12 -2.67 -14.54
CA GLU A 73 8.11 -3.01 -13.11
C GLU A 73 6.94 -2.33 -12.40
N SER A 74 6.63 -2.78 -11.18
CA SER A 74 5.54 -2.19 -10.39
C SER A 74 5.66 -0.67 -10.29
N HIS A 75 4.55 0.01 -10.54
CA HIS A 75 4.43 1.45 -10.29
C HIS A 75 3.95 1.74 -8.87
N ASN A 76 3.43 0.72 -8.18
CA ASN A 76 2.83 0.83 -6.86
C ASN A 76 3.80 0.46 -5.72
N VAL A 77 4.86 -0.29 -5.99
CA VAL A 77 5.93 -0.59 -5.02
C VAL A 77 7.32 -0.60 -5.66
N SER A 78 8.29 0.07 -5.04
CA SER A 78 9.71 0.04 -5.44
C SER A 78 10.49 -1.04 -4.68
N LEU A 79 11.60 -1.53 -5.26
CA LEU A 79 12.55 -2.40 -4.54
C LEU A 79 13.18 -1.72 -3.31
N GLY A 80 13.09 -0.39 -3.23
CA GLY A 80 13.55 0.40 -2.11
C GLY A 80 12.53 0.52 -0.97
N GLY A 81 11.31 -0.01 -1.12
CA GLY A 81 10.24 0.10 -0.12
C GLY A 81 9.36 1.34 -0.25
N ASP A 82 9.43 2.05 -1.38
CA ASP A 82 8.56 3.20 -1.66
C ASP A 82 7.21 2.70 -2.20
N PHE A 83 6.10 3.12 -1.58
CA PHE A 83 4.75 2.75 -2.00
C PHE A 83 3.99 3.94 -2.60
N SER A 84 3.16 3.68 -3.60
CA SER A 84 2.23 4.69 -4.13
C SER A 84 1.11 5.00 -3.13
N ILE A 85 0.47 6.16 -3.28
CA ILE A 85 -0.63 6.58 -2.39
C ILE A 85 -1.88 5.68 -2.50
N GLN A 86 -1.98 4.91 -3.59
CA GLN A 86 -3.07 3.98 -3.84
C GLN A 86 -2.96 2.72 -2.97
N VAL A 87 -1.77 2.39 -2.45
CA VAL A 87 -1.51 1.23 -1.58
C VAL A 87 -1.95 1.56 -0.15
N ARG A 88 -3.22 1.35 0.18
CA ARG A 88 -3.81 1.62 1.50
C ARG A 88 -5.05 0.78 1.79
#